data_AF-A0A401FM65-F1
#
_entry.id   AF-A0A401FM65-F1
#
_cell.length_a   1.000
_cell.length_b   1.000
_cell.length_c   1.000
_cell.angle_alpha   90.00
_cell.angle_beta   90.00
_cell.angle_gamma   90.00
#
_symmetry.space_group_name_H-M   'P 1'
#
loop_
_entity.id
_entity.type
_entity.pdbx_description
1 polymer ?
#
loop_
_entity_poly.entity_id
_entity_poly.type
_entity_poly.pdbx_seq_one_letter_code
_entity_poly.pdbx_strand_id
1 'polypeptide(L)'
;MAQNVFSSDEYAKDFRGTFIRDRNFLAVGGPAFRSAQLSALIRAGIVTIMAPGMEVKGADGWFVTASPKRNNDVFKSSVLIEARVPKADIKITANPLLEDMKANGMLREYQVMVRDEAAGLAAVDVNPSSDQLLAVNGTKEDTIFLWGVPLDGLRLATTASPRPGTNDPNLQTADKIAALVLGLDPADDVLMM
;
A
#
# COMPACT_ATOMS: atom_id res chain seq x y z
N MET A 1 16.20 -2.05 5.45
CA MET A 1 15.88 -1.16 4.31
C MET A 1 16.33 -1.85 3.03
N ALA A 2 15.43 -2.17 2.11
CA ALA A 2 15.81 -2.78 0.83
C ALA A 2 16.63 -1.82 -0.07
N GLN A 3 16.54 -0.50 0.18
CA GLN A 3 17.18 0.54 -0.64
C GLN A 3 18.70 0.66 -0.53
N ASN A 4 19.33 0.11 0.51
CA ASN A 4 20.80 0.06 0.57
C ASN A 4 21.36 -1.22 -0.08
N VAL A 5 20.47 -2.06 -0.63
CA VAL A 5 20.81 -3.32 -1.31
C VAL A 5 20.51 -3.23 -2.81
N PHE A 6 19.51 -2.44 -3.21
CA PHE A 6 19.12 -2.21 -4.60
C PHE A 6 19.38 -0.76 -5.01
N SER A 7 19.84 -0.55 -6.25
CA SER A 7 19.73 0.76 -6.89
C SER A 7 18.27 1.21 -6.99
N SER A 8 18.03 2.52 -7.18
CA SER A 8 16.68 3.06 -7.36
C SER A 8 15.91 2.41 -8.52
N ASP A 9 16.60 2.12 -9.62
CA ASP A 9 16.02 1.42 -10.78
C ASP A 9 15.62 -0.02 -10.44
N GLU A 10 16.51 -0.79 -9.80
CA GLU A 10 16.24 -2.17 -9.38
C GLU A 10 15.11 -2.21 -8.33
N TYR A 11 15.09 -1.26 -7.39
CA TYR A 11 14.03 -1.18 -6.38
C TYR A 11 12.67 -0.92 -7.03
N ALA A 12 12.59 0.04 -7.96
CA ALA A 12 11.34 0.40 -8.61
C ALA A 12 10.83 -0.68 -9.58
N LYS A 13 11.70 -1.20 -10.46
CA LYS A 13 11.30 -2.12 -11.54
C LYS A 13 11.32 -3.59 -11.14
N ASP A 14 12.43 -4.04 -10.57
CA ASP A 14 12.64 -5.46 -10.34
C ASP A 14 11.98 -5.87 -9.03
N PHE A 15 12.32 -5.19 -7.94
CA PHE A 15 11.79 -5.53 -6.63
C PHE A 15 10.30 -5.21 -6.52
N ARG A 16 9.87 -3.94 -6.70
CA ARG A 16 8.44 -3.60 -6.58
C ARG A 16 7.62 -4.00 -7.80
N GLY A 17 8.14 -3.85 -9.02
CA GLY A 17 7.40 -4.11 -10.25
C GLY A 17 7.22 -5.59 -10.59
N THR A 18 8.24 -6.41 -10.32
CA THR A 18 8.25 -7.84 -10.68
C THR A 18 8.11 -8.73 -9.45
N PHE A 19 9.06 -8.68 -8.52
CA PHE A 19 9.08 -9.59 -7.38
C PHE A 19 7.85 -9.44 -6.47
N ILE A 20 7.48 -8.23 -6.06
CA ILE A 20 6.30 -8.01 -5.19
C ILE A 20 5.00 -8.42 -5.90
N ARG A 21 4.88 -8.14 -7.20
CA ARG A 21 3.73 -8.57 -8.02
C ARG A 21 3.58 -10.09 -7.99
N ASP A 22 4.66 -10.81 -8.31
CA ASP A 22 4.65 -12.27 -8.43
C ASP A 22 4.48 -12.92 -7.05
N ARG A 23 5.18 -12.41 -6.03
CA ARG A 23 5.01 -12.82 -4.62
C ARG A 23 3.56 -12.67 -4.19
N ASN A 24 2.92 -11.53 -4.44
CA ASN A 24 1.53 -11.32 -4.03
C ASN A 24 0.60 -12.36 -4.66
N PHE A 25 0.80 -12.67 -5.94
CA PHE A 25 0.02 -13.70 -6.62
C PHE A 25 0.24 -15.10 -6.02
N LEU A 26 1.48 -15.45 -5.67
CA LEU A 26 1.83 -16.81 -5.21
C LEU A 26 1.62 -17.02 -3.71
N ALA A 27 1.82 -15.99 -2.89
CA ALA A 27 1.87 -16.11 -1.43
C ALA A 27 0.67 -15.51 -0.71
N VAL A 28 -0.11 -14.65 -1.37
CA VAL A 28 -1.25 -13.94 -0.76
C VAL A 28 -2.53 -14.36 -1.49
N GLY A 29 -3.15 -15.42 -0.99
CA GLY A 29 -4.38 -15.97 -1.55
C GLY A 29 -5.38 -16.36 -0.46
N GLY A 30 -6.67 -16.33 -0.80
CA GLY A 30 -7.70 -16.89 0.06
C GLY A 30 -7.49 -18.40 0.27
N PRO A 31 -8.00 -18.98 1.38
CA PRO A 31 -7.90 -20.41 1.62
C PRO A 31 -8.42 -21.25 0.44
N ALA A 32 -7.78 -22.38 0.14
CA ALA A 32 -8.13 -23.22 -1.02
C ALA A 32 -9.62 -23.61 -1.08
N PHE A 33 -10.25 -23.85 0.08
CA PHE A 33 -11.69 -24.16 0.14
C PHE A 33 -12.58 -22.99 -0.31
N ARG A 34 -12.15 -21.73 -0.11
CA ARG A 34 -12.87 -20.54 -0.62
C ARG A 34 -12.81 -20.47 -2.14
N SER A 35 -11.65 -20.79 -2.73
CA SER A 35 -11.51 -20.89 -4.19
C SER A 35 -12.41 -22.00 -4.77
N ALA A 36 -12.50 -23.14 -4.09
CA ALA A 36 -13.42 -24.23 -4.48
C ALA A 36 -14.89 -23.82 -4.41
N GLN A 37 -15.29 -23.10 -3.35
CA GLN A 37 -16.64 -22.54 -3.19
C GLN A 37 -16.98 -21.54 -4.30
N LEU A 38 -16.09 -20.58 -4.57
CA LEU A 38 -16.27 -19.61 -5.66
C LEU A 38 -16.40 -20.31 -7.02
N SER A 39 -15.56 -21.32 -7.27
CA SER A 39 -15.63 -22.13 -8.49
C SER A 39 -16.97 -22.87 -8.64
N ALA A 40 -17.54 -23.38 -7.54
CA ALA A 40 -18.86 -24.02 -7.55
C ALA A 40 -19.98 -23.01 -7.87
N LEU A 41 -19.92 -21.80 -7.30
CA LEU A 41 -20.88 -20.73 -7.58
C LEU A 41 -20.80 -20.23 -9.04
N ILE A 42 -19.60 -20.19 -9.62
CA ILE A 42 -19.40 -19.90 -11.04
C ILE A 42 -20.06 -20.98 -11.90
N ARG A 43 -19.79 -22.27 -11.62
CA ARG A 43 -20.40 -23.38 -12.35
C ARG A 43 -21.93 -23.44 -12.21
N ALA A 44 -22.47 -23.01 -11.07
CA ALA A 44 -23.91 -22.92 -10.84
C ALA A 44 -24.57 -21.70 -11.51
N GLY A 45 -23.80 -20.81 -12.16
CA GLY A 45 -24.31 -19.60 -12.79
C GLY A 45 -24.68 -18.48 -11.81
N ILE A 46 -24.28 -18.59 -10.54
CA ILE A 46 -24.57 -17.59 -9.49
C ILE A 46 -23.54 -16.46 -9.53
N VAL A 47 -22.28 -16.77 -9.88
CA VAL A 47 -21.20 -15.79 -9.99
C VAL A 47 -20.70 -15.72 -11.43
N THR A 48 -20.65 -14.52 -11.99
CA THR A 48 -20.06 -14.25 -13.30
C THR A 48 -18.75 -13.48 -13.11
N ILE A 49 -17.66 -14.00 -13.67
CA ILE A 49 -16.38 -13.28 -13.70
C ILE A 49 -16.34 -12.40 -14.95
N MET A 50 -16.20 -11.10 -14.74
CA MET A 50 -16.12 -10.14 -15.85
C MET A 50 -14.75 -10.17 -16.53
N ALA A 51 -14.74 -9.78 -17.81
CA ALA A 51 -13.49 -9.63 -18.55
C ALA A 51 -12.61 -8.51 -17.95
N PRO A 52 -11.28 -8.58 -18.11
CA PRO A 52 -10.35 -7.55 -17.64
C PRO A 52 -10.68 -6.15 -18.18
N GLY A 53 -10.30 -5.12 -17.42
CA GLY A 53 -10.59 -3.73 -17.78
C GLY A 53 -12.05 -3.34 -17.56
N MET A 54 -12.72 -4.02 -16.63
CA MET A 54 -14.07 -3.70 -16.19
C MET A 54 -14.16 -2.27 -15.65
N GLU A 55 -15.16 -1.53 -16.12
CA GLU A 55 -15.55 -0.21 -15.66
C GLU A 55 -16.94 -0.28 -14.99
N VAL A 56 -17.16 0.52 -13.94
CA VAL A 56 -18.47 0.68 -13.28
C VAL A 56 -18.89 2.14 -13.40
N LYS A 57 -20.13 2.39 -13.82
CA LYS A 57 -20.73 3.73 -13.92
C LYS A 57 -22.06 3.76 -13.17
N GLY A 58 -22.30 4.83 -12.42
CA GLY A 58 -23.62 5.14 -11.88
C GLY A 58 -24.47 5.83 -12.95
N ALA A 59 -25.69 5.34 -13.21
CA ALA A 59 -26.64 5.94 -14.13
C ALA A 59 -28.08 5.69 -13.67
N ASP A 60 -28.88 6.76 -13.54
CA ASP A 60 -30.31 6.70 -13.19
C ASP A 60 -30.63 5.87 -11.93
N GLY A 61 -29.78 5.93 -10.90
CA GLY A 61 -29.94 5.16 -9.66
C GLY A 61 -29.46 3.70 -9.73
N TRP A 62 -28.74 3.32 -10.80
CA TRP A 62 -28.20 1.98 -11.00
C TRP A 62 -26.68 2.00 -11.20
N PHE A 63 -26.04 0.86 -10.92
CA PHE A 63 -24.67 0.59 -11.33
C PHE A 63 -24.69 -0.23 -12.62
N VAL A 64 -24.01 0.28 -13.64
CA VAL A 64 -23.82 -0.38 -14.93
C VAL A 64 -22.35 -0.73 -15.07
N THR A 65 -22.07 -1.99 -15.36
CA THR A 65 -20.70 -2.52 -15.42
C THR A 65 -20.46 -3.19 -16.77
N ALA A 66 -19.33 -2.87 -17.40
CA ALA A 66 -18.94 -3.42 -18.70
C ALA A 66 -17.41 -3.48 -18.85
N SER A 67 -16.93 -4.31 -19.77
CA SER A 67 -15.51 -4.38 -20.15
C SER A 67 -15.35 -4.03 -21.63
N PRO A 68 -15.57 -2.76 -22.03
CA PRO A 68 -15.82 -2.35 -23.42
C PRO A 68 -14.63 -2.59 -24.36
N LYS A 69 -13.41 -2.69 -23.81
CA LYS A 69 -12.20 -3.01 -24.59
C LYS A 69 -12.07 -4.50 -24.89
N ARG A 70 -12.97 -5.34 -24.36
CA ARG A 70 -12.82 -6.80 -24.42
C ARG A 70 -14.03 -7.55 -24.92
N ASN A 71 -15.23 -7.09 -24.59
CA ASN A 71 -16.49 -7.63 -25.11
C ASN A 71 -17.62 -6.59 -25.01
N ASN A 72 -18.83 -7.01 -25.39
CA ASN A 72 -20.03 -6.20 -25.37
C ASN A 72 -20.97 -6.55 -24.20
N ASP A 73 -20.51 -7.33 -23.22
CA ASP A 73 -21.35 -7.73 -22.09
C ASP A 73 -21.60 -6.52 -21.18
N VAL A 74 -22.86 -6.33 -20.79
CA VAL A 74 -23.27 -5.25 -19.89
C VAL A 74 -24.12 -5.84 -18.76
N PHE A 75 -23.71 -5.56 -17.53
CA PHE A 75 -24.43 -5.96 -16.33
C PHE A 75 -24.98 -4.72 -15.63
N LYS A 76 -26.15 -4.85 -15.01
CA LYS A 76 -26.81 -3.77 -14.28
C LYS A 76 -27.28 -4.29 -12.93
N SER A 77 -27.02 -3.53 -11.86
CA SER A 77 -27.41 -3.87 -10.49
C SER A 77 -27.76 -2.61 -9.71
N SER A 78 -28.71 -2.71 -8.78
CA SER A 78 -29.04 -1.63 -7.83
C SER A 78 -28.04 -1.57 -6.68
N VAL A 79 -27.20 -2.60 -6.53
CA VAL A 79 -26.22 -2.73 -5.45
C VAL A 79 -24.83 -2.95 -6.04
N LEU A 80 -23.87 -2.16 -5.55
CA LEU A 80 -22.44 -2.35 -5.77
C LEU A 80 -21.77 -2.60 -4.42
N ILE A 81 -21.00 -3.68 -4.33
CA ILE A 81 -20.14 -3.96 -3.17
C ILE A 81 -18.70 -3.77 -3.62
N GLU A 82 -18.05 -2.75 -3.09
CA GLU A 82 -16.61 -2.55 -3.25
C GLU A 82 -15.87 -3.35 -2.19
N ALA A 83 -15.35 -4.52 -2.56
CA ALA A 83 -14.64 -5.42 -1.65
C ALA A 83 -13.10 -5.34 -1.81
N ARG A 84 -12.58 -4.33 -2.51
CA ARG A 84 -11.13 -4.07 -2.60
C ARG A 84 -10.70 -3.19 -1.44
N VAL A 85 -9.52 -3.49 -0.91
CA VAL A 85 -8.78 -2.55 -0.06
C VAL A 85 -7.97 -1.64 -0.99
N PRO A 86 -8.22 -0.31 -1.02
CA PRO A 86 -7.42 0.60 -1.82
C PRO A 86 -5.94 0.50 -1.46
N LYS A 87 -5.07 0.72 -2.45
CA LYS A 87 -3.63 0.84 -2.18
C LYS A 87 -3.40 2.08 -1.30
N ALA A 88 -2.48 1.96 -0.36
CA ALA A 88 -1.97 3.13 0.36
C ALA A 88 -1.25 4.04 -0.64
N ASP A 89 -1.83 5.20 -0.92
CA ASP A 89 -1.29 6.14 -1.90
C ASP A 89 -1.59 7.59 -1.51
N ILE A 90 -0.55 8.34 -1.17
CA ILE A 90 -0.63 9.76 -0.80
C ILE A 90 -1.13 10.67 -1.94
N LYS A 91 -1.16 10.17 -3.18
CA LYS A 91 -1.74 10.90 -4.32
C LYS A 91 -3.26 10.93 -4.29
N ILE A 92 -3.88 9.88 -3.76
CA ILE A 92 -5.34 9.66 -3.79
C ILE A 92 -5.90 9.36 -2.40
N THR A 93 -5.17 9.72 -1.35
CA THR A 93 -5.62 9.56 0.03
C THR A 93 -6.90 10.34 0.27
N ALA A 94 -7.83 9.76 1.03
CA ALA A 94 -9.04 10.44 1.53
C ALA A 94 -8.94 10.73 3.03
N ASN A 95 -7.73 10.70 3.60
CA ASN A 95 -7.48 11.10 4.98
C ASN A 95 -7.38 12.63 5.03
N PRO A 96 -8.34 13.34 5.68
CA PRO A 96 -8.42 14.79 5.61
C PRO A 96 -7.19 15.50 6.18
N LEU A 97 -6.52 14.90 7.17
CA LEU A 97 -5.27 15.46 7.70
C LEU A 97 -4.14 15.38 6.67
N LEU A 98 -3.97 14.23 6.00
CA LEU A 98 -2.92 14.08 4.99
C LEU A 98 -3.19 14.90 3.74
N GLU A 99 -4.46 15.06 3.36
CA GLU A 99 -4.87 15.96 2.27
C GLU A 99 -4.51 17.41 2.59
N ASP A 100 -4.87 17.88 3.78
CA ASP A 100 -4.58 19.25 4.21
C ASP A 100 -3.08 19.51 4.34
N MET A 101 -2.33 18.62 4.99
CA MET A 101 -0.87 18.73 5.11
C MET A 101 -0.19 18.77 3.73
N LYS A 102 -0.66 17.97 2.77
CA LYS A 102 -0.13 17.99 1.41
C LYS A 102 -0.48 19.30 0.69
N ALA A 103 -1.72 19.77 0.81
CA ALA A 103 -2.16 21.02 0.20
C ALA A 103 -1.38 22.24 0.72
N ASN A 104 -0.98 22.22 2.00
CA ASN A 104 -0.18 23.26 2.63
C ASN A 104 1.35 23.05 2.52
N GLY A 105 1.80 22.04 1.76
CA GLY A 105 3.24 21.77 1.54
C GLY A 105 4.00 21.24 2.78
N MET A 106 3.28 20.79 3.81
CA MET A 106 3.86 20.24 5.05
C MET A 106 4.42 18.82 4.87
N LEU A 107 4.02 18.12 3.82
CA LEU A 107 4.56 16.80 3.48
C LEU A 107 4.85 16.70 1.98
N ARG A 108 5.73 15.77 1.61
CA ARG A 108 5.95 15.36 0.22
C ARG A 108 5.80 13.85 0.05
N GLU A 109 5.58 13.45 -1.20
CA GLU A 109 5.67 12.03 -1.57
C GLU A 109 7.13 11.59 -1.56
N TYR A 110 7.39 10.38 -1.09
CA TYR A 110 8.68 9.73 -1.23
C TYR A 110 9.00 9.46 -2.71
N GLN A 111 10.17 9.91 -3.16
CA GLN A 111 10.62 9.79 -4.54
C GLN A 111 11.94 9.03 -4.64
N VAL A 112 12.10 8.30 -5.75
CA VAL A 112 13.35 7.65 -6.16
C VAL A 112 13.72 8.09 -7.56
N MET A 113 15.00 8.08 -7.91
CA MET A 113 15.47 8.41 -9.27
C MET A 113 15.48 7.15 -10.14
N VAL A 114 14.64 7.08 -11.16
CA VAL A 114 14.57 5.95 -12.11
C VAL A 114 14.98 6.47 -13.48
N ARG A 115 16.10 6.00 -14.02
CA ARG A 115 16.66 6.53 -15.28
C ARG A 115 16.77 8.07 -15.29
N ASP A 116 17.29 8.63 -14.20
CA ASP A 116 17.45 10.08 -14.00
C ASP A 116 16.14 10.89 -13.95
N GLU A 117 14.98 10.24 -13.87
CA GLU A 117 13.68 10.88 -13.64
C GLU A 117 13.15 10.59 -12.23
N ALA A 118 12.59 11.60 -11.57
CA ALA A 118 11.98 11.42 -10.26
C ALA A 118 10.67 10.62 -10.36
N ALA A 119 10.62 9.48 -9.69
CA ALA A 119 9.46 8.59 -9.64
C ALA A 119 8.95 8.47 -8.19
N GLY A 120 7.71 8.90 -7.97
CA GLY A 120 7.04 8.78 -6.67
C GLY A 120 6.57 7.36 -6.38
N LEU A 121 6.71 6.92 -5.13
CA LEU A 121 6.33 5.57 -4.68
C LEU A 121 5.08 5.52 -3.80
N ALA A 122 4.20 6.52 -3.91
CA ALA A 122 2.90 6.58 -3.25
C ALA A 122 2.94 6.63 -1.69
N ALA A 123 4.14 6.68 -1.09
CA ALA A 123 4.34 6.87 0.35
C ALA A 123 4.61 8.33 0.69
N VAL A 124 4.36 8.70 1.95
CA VAL A 124 4.88 9.95 2.51
C VAL A 124 6.38 9.82 2.73
N ASP A 125 7.12 10.91 2.50
CA ASP A 125 8.56 10.97 2.75
C ASP A 125 8.88 11.25 4.22
N VAL A 126 9.86 10.53 4.75
CA VAL A 126 10.34 10.64 6.13
C VAL A 126 11.85 10.51 6.18
N ASN A 127 12.45 11.04 7.24
CA ASN A 127 13.84 10.78 7.55
C ASN A 127 14.03 9.26 7.79
N PRO A 128 14.89 8.56 7.03
CA PRO A 128 15.00 7.11 7.11
C PRO A 128 15.46 6.55 8.46
N SER A 129 16.17 7.34 9.27
CA SER A 129 16.67 6.90 10.58
C SER A 129 15.74 7.21 11.74
N SER A 130 14.88 8.23 11.62
CA SER A 130 14.01 8.68 12.73
C SER A 130 12.51 8.63 12.44
N ASP A 131 12.09 8.34 11.21
CA ASP A 131 10.68 8.34 10.78
C ASP A 131 9.96 9.69 10.97
N GLN A 132 10.73 10.76 11.15
CA GLN A 132 10.24 12.14 11.19
C GLN A 132 9.84 12.61 9.79
N LEU A 133 8.73 13.32 9.70
CA LEU A 133 8.18 13.81 8.43
C LEU A 133 9.18 14.72 7.71
N LEU A 134 9.25 14.60 6.37
CA LEU A 134 9.96 15.55 5.52
C LEU A 134 8.94 16.43 4.76
N ALA A 135 9.08 17.74 4.95
CA ALA A 135 8.32 18.74 4.22
C ALA A 135 8.78 18.85 2.75
N VAL A 136 8.05 19.59 1.92
CA VAL A 136 8.35 19.75 0.48
C VAL A 136 9.78 20.27 0.23
N ASN A 137 10.27 21.17 1.08
CA ASN A 137 11.62 21.71 0.99
C ASN A 137 12.72 20.75 1.51
N GLY A 138 12.35 19.54 1.96
CA GLY A 138 13.27 18.57 2.55
C GLY A 138 13.63 18.85 4.01
N THR A 139 13.05 19.87 4.64
CA THR A 139 13.20 20.11 6.07
C THR A 139 12.51 19.00 6.85
N LYS A 140 13.20 18.53 7.87
CA LYS A 140 12.71 17.52 8.80
C LYS A 140 11.84 18.19 9.86
N GLU A 141 10.63 17.70 10.05
CA GLU A 141 9.74 18.14 11.12
C GLU A 141 10.11 17.45 12.42
N ASP A 142 10.48 18.23 13.44
CA ASP A 142 11.03 17.65 14.67
C ASP A 142 9.97 16.96 15.56
N THR A 143 8.69 17.29 15.36
CA THR A 143 7.59 16.83 16.22
C THR A 143 6.59 15.91 15.53
N ILE A 144 6.71 15.72 14.21
CA ILE A 144 5.78 14.91 13.42
C ILE A 144 6.49 13.64 12.96
N PHE A 145 5.92 12.50 13.34
CA PHE A 145 6.40 11.17 12.98
C PHE A 145 5.35 10.46 12.16
N LEU A 146 5.78 9.62 11.21
CA LEU A 146 4.87 8.75 10.47
C LEU A 146 5.26 7.29 10.67
N TRP A 147 4.24 6.44 10.68
CA TRP A 147 4.39 5.03 10.96
C TRP A 147 3.30 4.22 10.25
N GLY A 148 3.62 2.99 9.85
CA GLY A 148 2.68 2.07 9.24
C GLY A 148 2.30 2.40 7.80
N VAL A 149 1.01 2.21 7.49
CA VAL A 149 0.46 2.19 6.12
C VAL A 149 0.82 3.38 5.23
N PRO A 150 0.86 4.64 5.72
CA PRO A 150 1.28 5.78 4.91
C PRO A 150 2.71 5.68 4.35
N LEU A 151 3.52 4.78 4.90
CA LEU A 151 4.90 4.53 4.49
C LEU A 151 5.06 3.28 3.60
N ASP A 152 4.01 2.59 3.14
CA ASP A 152 4.14 1.27 2.46
C ASP A 152 5.01 1.30 1.16
N GLY A 153 5.08 2.46 0.51
CA GLY A 153 5.99 2.74 -0.61
C GLY A 153 7.48 2.73 -0.22
N LEU A 154 7.78 3.10 1.02
CA LEU A 154 9.12 3.21 1.61
C LEU A 154 9.47 1.97 2.47
N ARG A 155 8.56 1.55 3.33
CA ARG A 155 8.65 0.39 4.23
C ARG A 155 7.77 -0.73 3.69
N LEU A 156 8.30 -1.94 3.61
CA LEU A 156 7.54 -3.06 3.06
C LEU A 156 6.65 -3.71 4.11
N ALA A 157 5.48 -4.17 3.66
CA ALA A 157 4.56 -4.98 4.46
C ALA A 157 4.05 -4.29 5.72
N THR A 158 3.84 -2.96 5.65
CA THR A 158 3.31 -2.16 6.77
C THR A 158 1.88 -2.53 7.16
N THR A 159 1.19 -3.26 6.29
CA THR A 159 -0.18 -3.78 6.48
C THR A 159 -0.20 -5.23 6.99
N ALA A 160 0.94 -5.90 7.07
CA ALA A 160 1.00 -7.26 7.60
C ALA A 160 0.87 -7.22 9.13
N SER A 161 0.07 -8.13 9.68
CA SER A 161 0.00 -8.29 11.13
C SER A 161 1.33 -8.85 11.65
N PRO A 162 1.88 -8.29 12.74
CA PRO A 162 3.05 -8.85 13.42
C PRO A 162 2.81 -10.31 13.79
N ARG A 163 3.81 -11.16 13.54
CA ARG A 163 3.73 -12.58 13.90
C ARG A 163 4.39 -12.82 15.26
N PRO A 164 3.78 -13.63 16.14
CA PRO A 164 4.43 -14.02 17.38
C PRO A 164 5.82 -14.62 17.14
N GLY A 165 6.78 -14.30 18.02
CA GLY A 165 8.16 -14.78 17.90
C GLY A 165 8.94 -14.18 16.73
N THR A 166 8.39 -13.18 16.03
CA THR A 166 9.12 -12.44 15.00
C THR A 166 9.46 -11.04 15.52
N ASN A 167 10.71 -10.62 15.35
CA ASN A 167 11.14 -9.26 15.61
C ASN A 167 10.59 -8.34 14.50
N ASP A 168 9.29 -8.06 14.53
CA ASP A 168 8.56 -7.40 13.44
C ASP A 168 9.07 -5.97 13.18
N PRO A 169 9.45 -5.61 11.93
CA PRO A 169 9.99 -4.29 11.63
C PRO A 169 9.04 -3.13 11.92
N ASN A 170 7.73 -3.33 11.81
CA ASN A 170 6.76 -2.27 12.07
C ASN A 170 6.66 -2.00 13.58
N LEU A 171 6.74 -3.03 14.42
CA LEU A 171 6.83 -2.88 15.87
C LEU A 171 8.16 -2.27 16.30
N GLN A 172 9.29 -2.66 15.69
CA GLN A 172 10.58 -2.02 15.94
C GLN A 172 10.57 -0.52 15.61
N THR A 173 9.94 -0.12 14.50
CA THR A 173 9.78 1.29 14.17
C THR A 173 8.95 2.02 15.23
N ALA A 174 7.84 1.44 15.69
CA ALA A 174 7.02 2.02 16.75
C ALA A 174 7.81 2.22 18.05
N ASP A 175 8.60 1.23 18.45
CA ASP A 175 9.46 1.29 19.63
C ASP A 175 10.51 2.40 19.52
N LYS A 176 11.20 2.50 18.38
CA LYS A 176 12.19 3.56 18.14
C LYS A 176 11.59 4.96 18.18
N ILE A 177 10.40 5.14 17.59
CA ILE A 177 9.69 6.42 17.66
C ILE A 177 9.32 6.74 19.12
N ALA A 178 8.79 5.77 19.86
CA ALA A 178 8.42 5.95 21.25
C ALA A 178 9.64 6.31 22.12
N ALA A 179 10.75 5.59 21.96
CA ALA A 179 12.00 5.85 22.66
C ALA A 179 12.52 7.26 22.39
N LEU A 180 12.54 7.68 21.11
CA LEU A 180 12.95 9.02 20.72
C LEU A 180 12.06 10.12 21.33
N VAL A 181 10.74 9.94 21.31
CA VAL A 181 9.78 10.89 21.89
C VAL A 181 9.93 10.98 23.41
N LEU A 182 10.22 9.86 24.07
CA LEU A 182 10.36 9.78 25.53
C LEU A 182 11.78 10.10 26.04
N GLY A 183 12.76 10.25 25.14
CA GLY A 183 14.17 10.43 25.52
C GLY A 183 14.77 9.17 26.15
N LEU A 184 14.36 8.00 25.69
CA LEU A 184 14.82 6.68 26.14
C LEU A 184 15.68 6.02 25.06
N ASP A 185 16.42 4.98 25.47
CA ASP A 185 17.09 4.08 24.53
C ASP A 185 16.07 3.10 23.92
N PRO A 186 16.11 2.86 22.59
CA PRO A 186 15.25 1.87 21.94
C PRO A 186 15.62 0.44 22.38
N ALA A 187 14.67 -0.48 22.29
CA ALA A 187 14.94 -1.90 22.53
C ALA A 187 15.81 -2.47 21.40
N ASP A 188 17.06 -2.79 21.72
CA ASP A 188 17.99 -3.49 20.82
C ASP A 188 18.01 -5.00 21.10
N ASP A 189 18.31 -5.80 20.07
CA ASP A 189 18.57 -7.25 20.16
C ASP A 189 17.52 -8.08 20.93
N VAL A 190 16.24 -7.94 20.57
CA VAL A 190 15.19 -8.85 21.05
C VAL A 190 15.48 -10.26 20.53
N LEU A 191 16.14 -11.08 21.35
CA LEU A 191 16.44 -12.49 21.08
C LEU A 191 15.14 -13.21 20.71
N MET A 192 15.08 -13.70 19.47
CA MET A 192 14.01 -14.57 19.02
C MET A 192 14.28 -15.98 19.56
N MET A 193 13.39 -16.47 20.44
CA MET A 193 13.40 -17.88 20.88
C MET A 193 12.96 -18.83 19.78
#